data_AF-A0A7C3GWV7-F1
#
_entry.id   AF-A0A7C3GWV7-F1
#
_cell.length_a   1.000
_cell.length_b   1.000
_cell.length_c   1.000
_cell.angle_alpha   90.00
_cell.angle_beta   90.00
_cell.angle_gamma   90.00
#
_symmetry.space_group_name_H-M   'P 1'
#
loop_
_entity.id
_entity.type
_entity.pdbx_description
1 polymer ?
#
loop_
_entity_poly.entity_id
_entity_poly.type
_entity_poly.pdbx_seq_one_letter_code
_entity_poly.pdbx_strand_id
1 'polypeptide(L)'
;MGFFSNLFGGGSSNKEKEKTLFEKIGGEPAVDAAVDIFYRKVLADDRINSFFEGVDMEKQAAKQKAFLTMAFGGPNNYTGEDMRKGHAHLVAKGLNASHFDAVIENIGAT
;
A
#
# COMPACT_ATOMS: atom_id res chain seq x y z
N MET A 1 54.51 -10.39 35.17
CA MET A 1 54.35 -9.67 33.89
C MET A 1 53.88 -10.66 32.82
N GLY A 2 52.73 -10.42 32.19
CA GLY A 2 52.33 -11.12 30.95
C GLY A 2 51.06 -11.96 31.03
N PHE A 3 49.89 -11.32 31.20
CA PHE A 3 48.59 -11.95 30.92
C PHE A 3 48.39 -12.02 29.40
N PHE A 4 48.08 -13.22 28.89
CA PHE A 4 47.82 -13.47 27.49
C PHE A 4 46.53 -12.79 27.03
N SER A 5 46.64 -12.24 25.83
CA SER A 5 45.71 -11.42 25.05
C SER A 5 44.36 -12.10 24.84
N ASN A 6 43.30 -11.31 25.03
CA ASN A 6 41.94 -11.65 24.61
C ASN A 6 41.89 -11.98 23.11
N LEU A 7 41.28 -13.11 22.80
CA LEU A 7 40.89 -13.55 21.47
C LEU A 7 39.96 -12.51 20.82
N PHE A 8 40.30 -12.18 19.57
CA PHE A 8 39.47 -11.48 18.62
C PHE A 8 38.09 -12.14 18.47
N GLY A 9 37.04 -11.33 18.35
CA GLY A 9 35.71 -11.83 17.98
C GLY A 9 34.57 -10.86 18.23
N GLY A 10 34.78 -9.55 18.05
CA GLY A 10 33.70 -8.57 18.02
C GLY A 10 32.85 -8.76 16.77
N GLY A 11 31.92 -9.72 16.82
CA GLY A 11 30.85 -9.84 15.83
C GLY A 11 29.89 -8.67 15.99
N SER A 12 30.20 -7.53 15.35
CA SER A 12 29.14 -6.59 14.99
C SER A 12 28.26 -7.31 13.98
N SER A 13 27.15 -7.90 14.45
CA SER A 13 26.05 -8.20 13.55
C SER A 13 25.51 -6.85 13.07
N ASN A 14 26.03 -6.36 11.95
CA ASN A 14 25.25 -5.52 11.07
C ASN A 14 24.00 -6.35 10.71
N LYS A 15 22.94 -6.24 11.53
CA LYS A 15 21.60 -6.47 11.03
C LYS A 15 21.40 -5.35 10.02
N GLU A 16 21.73 -5.61 8.76
CA GLU A 16 21.23 -4.78 7.66
C GLU A 16 19.74 -4.58 7.94
N LYS A 17 19.29 -3.32 8.04
CA LYS A 17 17.87 -3.02 8.15
C LYS A 17 17.22 -3.72 6.97
N GLU A 18 16.39 -4.72 7.23
CA GLU A 18 15.64 -5.38 6.17
C GLU A 18 14.88 -4.30 5.39
N LYS A 19 15.07 -4.31 4.07
CA LYS A 19 14.37 -3.38 3.19
C LYS A 19 12.87 -3.54 3.39
N THR A 20 12.16 -2.42 3.47
CA THR A 20 10.70 -2.42 3.56
C THR A 20 10.09 -2.99 2.28
N LEU A 21 8.82 -3.41 2.32
CA LEU A 21 8.16 -3.87 1.10
C LEU A 21 8.15 -2.75 0.05
N PHE A 22 7.93 -1.51 0.48
CA PHE A 22 7.99 -0.32 -0.36
C PHE A 22 9.33 -0.21 -1.11
N GLU A 23 10.45 -0.36 -0.41
CA GLU A 23 11.79 -0.36 -1.03
C GLU A 23 12.00 -1.56 -1.96
N LYS A 24 11.48 -2.74 -1.58
CA LYS A 24 11.60 -3.98 -2.37
C LYS A 24 10.83 -3.90 -3.70
N ILE A 25 9.68 -3.22 -3.75
CA ILE A 25 8.86 -3.10 -4.98
C ILE A 25 9.29 -1.93 -5.89
N GLY A 26 10.25 -1.09 -5.48
CA GLY A 26 10.76 0.03 -6.29
C GLY A 26 10.34 1.43 -5.80
N GLY A 27 9.75 1.54 -4.60
CA GLY A 27 9.45 2.81 -3.95
C GLY A 27 8.30 3.59 -4.59
N GLU A 28 8.33 4.91 -4.43
CA GLU A 28 7.27 5.83 -4.87
C GLU A 28 6.93 5.70 -6.36
N PRO A 29 7.91 5.62 -7.30
CA PRO A 29 7.59 5.46 -8.72
C PRO A 29 6.78 4.19 -9.02
N ALA A 30 7.05 3.10 -8.30
CA ALA A 30 6.33 1.84 -8.47
C ALA A 30 4.89 1.92 -7.91
N VAL A 31 4.72 2.55 -6.74
CA VAL A 31 3.39 2.79 -6.15
C VAL A 31 2.56 3.70 -7.06
N ASP A 32 3.16 4.77 -7.59
CA ASP A 32 2.47 5.70 -8.48
C ASP A 32 1.97 5.02 -9.74
N ALA A 33 2.84 4.29 -10.43
CA ALA A 33 2.49 3.55 -11.64
C ALA A 33 1.41 2.50 -11.36
N ALA A 34 1.54 1.75 -10.26
CA ALA A 34 0.57 0.73 -9.87
C ALA A 34 -0.82 1.35 -9.59
N VAL A 35 -0.90 2.44 -8.81
CA VAL A 35 -2.20 3.07 -8.52
C VAL A 35 -2.86 3.64 -9.78
N ASP A 36 -2.07 4.21 -10.69
CA ASP A 36 -2.60 4.75 -11.94
C ASP A 36 -3.16 3.64 -12.85
N ILE A 37 -2.47 2.49 -12.94
CA ILE A 37 -2.96 1.31 -13.68
C ILE A 37 -4.20 0.71 -12.99
N PHE A 38 -4.15 0.56 -11.66
CA PHE A 38 -5.23 0.00 -10.85
C PHE A 38 -6.54 0.78 -11.05
N TYR A 39 -6.52 2.12 -10.98
CA TYR A 39 -7.75 2.89 -11.16
C TYR A 39 -8.27 2.88 -12.58
N ARG A 40 -7.42 2.77 -13.60
CA ARG A 40 -7.90 2.54 -14.99
C ARG A 40 -8.68 1.22 -15.09
N LYS A 41 -8.24 0.17 -14.39
CA LYS A 41 -8.94 -1.12 -14.36
C LYS A 41 -10.23 -1.04 -13.56
N VAL A 42 -10.21 -0.43 -12.38
CA VAL A 42 -11.40 -0.22 -11.52
C VAL A 42 -12.50 0.54 -12.26
N LEU A 43 -12.16 1.62 -12.97
CA LEU A 43 -13.14 2.42 -13.70
C LEU A 43 -13.70 1.70 -14.94
N ALA A 44 -12.99 0.68 -15.43
CA ALA A 44 -13.45 -0.17 -16.54
C ALA A 44 -14.20 -1.43 -16.05
N ASP A 45 -14.25 -1.70 -14.75
CA ASP A 45 -14.90 -2.88 -14.19
C ASP A 45 -16.35 -2.57 -13.79
N ASP A 46 -17.30 -3.06 -14.59
CA ASP A 46 -18.74 -2.85 -14.41
C ASP A 46 -19.28 -3.36 -13.06
N ARG A 47 -18.55 -4.23 -12.36
CA ARG A 47 -18.93 -4.69 -11.02
C ARG A 47 -18.78 -3.60 -9.97
N ILE A 48 -17.87 -2.64 -10.16
CA ILE A 48 -17.46 -1.69 -9.11
C ILE A 48 -17.36 -0.22 -9.56
N ASN A 49 -17.35 0.07 -10.86
CA ASN A 49 -17.16 1.44 -11.38
C ASN A 49 -18.21 2.43 -10.86
N SER A 50 -19.45 1.99 -10.65
CA SER A 50 -20.56 2.82 -10.14
C SER A 50 -20.32 3.38 -8.73
N PHE A 51 -19.49 2.73 -7.90
CA PHE A 51 -19.11 3.28 -6.59
C PHE A 51 -18.21 4.51 -6.68
N PHE A 52 -17.62 4.77 -7.84
CA PHE A 52 -16.72 5.89 -8.11
C PHE A 52 -17.40 7.03 -8.88
N GLU A 53 -18.70 6.93 -9.17
CA GLU A 53 -19.44 8.02 -9.79
C GLU A 53 -19.43 9.28 -8.92
N GLY A 54 -19.04 10.41 -9.52
CA GLY A 54 -18.92 11.70 -8.82
C GLY A 54 -17.74 11.79 -7.85
N VAL A 55 -16.86 10.79 -7.81
CA VAL A 55 -15.63 10.83 -7.01
C VAL A 55 -14.55 11.62 -7.76
N ASP A 56 -13.87 12.50 -7.04
CA ASP A 56 -12.65 13.16 -7.53
C ASP A 56 -11.52 12.13 -7.58
N MET A 57 -11.26 11.61 -8.78
CA MET A 57 -10.32 10.50 -8.96
C MET A 57 -8.86 10.92 -8.75
N GLU A 58 -8.51 12.20 -8.93
CA GLU A 58 -7.17 12.68 -8.62
C GLU A 58 -6.91 12.63 -7.11
N LYS A 59 -7.87 13.12 -6.31
CA LYS A 59 -7.79 13.03 -4.84
C LYS A 59 -7.85 11.59 -4.35
N GLN A 60 -8.67 10.75 -4.97
CA GLN A 60 -8.78 9.35 -4.63
C GLN A 60 -7.48 8.60 -4.91
N ALA A 61 -6.86 8.81 -6.08
CA ALA A 61 -5.56 8.24 -6.42
C ALA A 61 -4.46 8.70 -5.45
N ALA A 62 -4.39 10.00 -5.15
CA ALA A 62 -3.43 10.54 -4.18
C ALA A 62 -3.59 9.90 -2.78
N LYS A 63 -4.84 9.72 -2.33
CA LYS A 63 -5.13 9.06 -1.04
C LYS A 63 -4.71 7.59 -1.05
N GLN A 64 -4.97 6.87 -2.15
CA GLN A 64 -4.57 5.46 -2.31
C GLN A 64 -3.05 5.30 -2.35
N LYS A 65 -2.33 6.18 -3.08
CA LYS A 65 -0.86 6.22 -3.10
C LYS A 65 -0.30 6.40 -1.70
N ALA A 66 -0.80 7.39 -0.96
CA ALA A 66 -0.39 7.63 0.43
C ALA A 66 -0.68 6.43 1.35
N PHE A 67 -1.85 5.78 1.19
CA PHE A 67 -2.20 4.60 1.95
C PHE A 67 -1.28 3.40 1.65
N LEU A 68 -0.98 3.13 0.38
CA LEU A 68 -0.11 2.01 -0.01
C LEU A 68 1.34 2.25 0.38
N THR A 69 1.85 3.49 0.24
CA THR A 69 3.16 3.87 0.76
C THR A 69 3.24 3.59 2.25
N MET A 70 2.21 3.95 3.03
CA MET A 70 2.13 3.62 4.47
C MET A 70 2.12 2.12 4.71
N ALA A 71 1.21 1.39 4.05
CA ALA A 71 1.00 -0.04 4.26
C ALA A 71 2.25 -0.88 3.91
N PHE A 72 3.04 -0.43 2.93
CA PHE A 72 4.27 -1.10 2.51
C PHE A 72 5.51 -0.68 3.31
N GLY A 73 5.36 0.19 4.31
CA GLY A 73 6.42 0.64 5.20
C GLY A 73 7.28 1.78 4.64
N GLY A 74 6.79 2.49 3.63
CA GLY A 74 7.41 3.70 3.09
C GLY A 74 7.13 4.96 3.94
N PRO A 75 7.81 6.08 3.63
CA PRO A 75 7.59 7.35 4.29
C PRO A 75 6.20 7.88 3.94
N ASN A 76 5.35 8.12 4.94
CA ASN A 76 3.99 8.58 4.71
C ASN A 76 3.52 9.51 5.83
N ASN A 77 2.57 10.36 5.47
CA ASN A 77 1.74 11.13 6.41
C ASN A 77 0.26 10.81 6.15
N TYR A 78 -0.07 9.53 5.97
CA TYR A 78 -1.46 9.15 5.67
C TYR A 78 -2.36 9.50 6.86
N THR A 79 -3.28 10.44 6.65
CA THR A 79 -4.26 10.92 7.63
C THR A 79 -5.69 10.54 7.28
N GLY A 80 -5.86 9.63 6.32
CA GLY A 80 -7.18 9.23 5.87
C GLY A 80 -7.97 8.51 6.97
N GLU A 81 -9.29 8.49 6.80
CA GLU A 81 -10.18 7.82 7.75
C GLU A 81 -9.85 6.34 7.90
N ASP A 82 -10.22 5.80 9.06
CA ASP A 82 -10.32 4.36 9.28
C ASP A 82 -11.12 3.69 8.15
N MET A 83 -10.65 2.53 7.69
CA MET A 83 -11.24 1.83 6.54
C MET A 83 -12.71 1.47 6.75
N ARG A 84 -13.11 1.09 7.96
CA ARG A 84 -14.52 0.76 8.22
C ARG A 84 -15.37 2.03 8.14
N LYS A 85 -14.92 3.12 8.76
CA LYS A 85 -15.64 4.39 8.73
C LYS A 85 -15.74 4.97 7.31
N GLY A 86 -14.62 5.01 6.58
CA GLY A 86 -14.56 5.58 5.24
C GLY A 86 -15.45 4.86 4.23
N HIS A 87 -15.67 3.55 4.39
CA HIS A 87 -16.50 2.75 3.47
C HIS A 87 -17.92 2.46 3.99
N ALA A 88 -18.27 2.84 5.23
CA ALA A 88 -19.57 2.52 5.83
C ALA A 88 -20.77 3.00 4.98
N HIS A 89 -20.65 4.19 4.39
CA HIS A 89 -21.69 4.74 3.52
C HIS A 89 -21.83 3.98 2.19
N LEU A 90 -20.77 3.31 1.70
CA LEU A 90 -20.82 2.45 0.52
C LEU A 90 -21.42 1.07 0.87
N VAL A 91 -21.15 0.56 2.08
CA VAL A 91 -21.80 -0.66 2.59
C VAL A 91 -23.31 -0.46 2.68
N ALA A 92 -23.77 0.71 3.15
CA ALA A 92 -25.18 1.08 3.13
C ALA A 92 -25.79 1.15 1.72
N LYS A 93 -24.95 1.31 0.68
CA LYS A 93 -25.32 1.30 -0.75
C LYS A 93 -25.13 -0.07 -1.43
N GLY A 94 -24.76 -1.11 -0.69
CA GLY A 94 -24.63 -2.48 -1.21
C GLY A 94 -23.19 -2.95 -1.47
N LEU A 95 -22.17 -2.19 -1.05
CA LEU A 95 -20.78 -2.68 -1.04
C LEU A 95 -20.70 -3.96 -0.20
N ASN A 96 -20.09 -5.01 -0.75
CA ASN A 96 -20.07 -6.34 -0.16
C ASN A 96 -18.81 -7.12 -0.64
N ALA A 97 -18.70 -8.39 -0.25
CA ALA A 97 -17.52 -9.21 -0.52
C ALA A 97 -17.17 -9.34 -2.02
N SER A 98 -18.15 -9.48 -2.91
CA SER A 98 -17.84 -9.63 -4.35
C SER A 98 -17.21 -8.37 -4.94
N HIS A 99 -17.57 -7.20 -4.42
CA HIS A 99 -16.96 -5.93 -4.82
C HIS A 99 -15.52 -5.83 -4.30
N PHE A 100 -15.25 -6.36 -3.11
CA PHE A 100 -13.88 -6.45 -2.58
C PHE A 100 -13.04 -7.42 -3.42
N ASP A 101 -13.58 -8.57 -3.79
CA ASP A 101 -12.90 -9.54 -4.65
C ASP A 101 -12.56 -8.92 -6.02
N ALA A 102 -13.48 -8.18 -6.62
CA ALA A 102 -13.23 -7.43 -7.86
C ALA A 102 -12.08 -6.41 -7.70
N VAL A 103 -11.99 -5.71 -6.56
CA VAL A 103 -10.86 -4.82 -6.26
C VAL A 103 -9.55 -5.61 -6.19
N ILE A 104 -9.52 -6.75 -5.49
CA ILE A 104 -8.31 -7.59 -5.37
C ILE A 104 -7.87 -8.15 -6.73
N GLU A 105 -8.80 -8.61 -7.56
CA GLU A 105 -8.51 -9.06 -8.92
C GLU A 105 -7.88 -7.95 -9.77
N ASN A 106 -8.42 -6.73 -9.70
CA ASN A 106 -7.88 -5.59 -10.43
C ASN A 106 -6.48 -5.16 -9.94
N ILE A 107 -6.23 -5.24 -8.63
CA ILE A 107 -4.89 -5.03 -8.06
C ILE A 107 -3.93 -6.14 -8.52
N GLY A 108 -4.35 -7.41 -8.48
CA GLY A 108 -3.51 -8.54 -8.90
C GLY A 108 -3.18 -8.55 -10.40
N ALA A 109 -4.00 -7.91 -11.22
CA ALA A 109 -3.78 -7.75 -12.65
C ALA A 109 -2.99 -6.48 -13.03
N THR A 110 -2.54 -5.70 -12.03
CA THR A 110 -1.70 -4.50 -12.19
C THR A 110 -0.23 -4.89 -12.14
#